data_AF-A0A4S2KD36-F1
#
_entry.id   AF-A0A4S2KD36-F1
#
_cell.length_a   1.000
_cell.length_b   1.000
_cell.length_c   1.000
_cell.angle_alpha   90.00
_cell.angle_beta   90.00
_cell.angle_gamma   90.00
#
_symmetry.space_group_name_H-M   'P 1'
#
loop_
_entity.id
_entity.type
_entity.pdbx_description
1 polymer ?
#
loop_
_entity_poly.entity_id
_entity_poly.type
_entity_poly.pdbx_seq_one_letter_code
_entity_poly.pdbx_strand_id
1 'polypeptide(L)'
;MTLTVRRALSNFRRCIVMGKRSSTASSIEDRESDLKKRQKKSKKVAEDVDETKESKKGVVNQKEGAPHSWCNTYPGSLPSLISPSIKKWNMKLCSWNINGLRAWIKNGGLRYLSEESPDFLSIQETKCASDKIPAEAHFQGYEFHWSSAEKNGYAGTALYSKTKPLNITRGVGKTTQNPEGRVITAEFPDFYLVSVYVPNSGQGLVRLPYRQHQWDPEFRQHLKELDKIKPIIVTGDLNVAHEEIDLANPSTNHRSAGFTDEERENFTKLLKEVDLVDTYRALYPDRENAYTFWSYRKMARSSNTGW
;
A
#
# COMPACT_ATOMS: atom_id res chain seq x y z
N MET A 1 -4.41 2.33 -1.99
CA MET A 1 -4.03 2.17 -0.56
C MET A 1 -5.18 2.76 0.24
N THR A 2 -6.29 2.03 0.27
CA THR A 2 -7.49 2.47 0.97
C THR A 2 -7.44 1.90 2.37
N LEU A 3 -7.19 2.77 3.35
CA LEU A 3 -7.31 2.46 4.77
C LEU A 3 -8.72 2.88 5.18
N THR A 4 -9.56 1.92 5.55
CA THR A 4 -10.96 2.18 5.90
C THR A 4 -11.16 1.86 7.38
N VAL A 5 -11.43 2.89 8.19
CA VAL A 5 -11.43 2.81 9.65
C VAL A 5 -12.75 3.36 10.18
N ARG A 6 -13.50 2.54 10.90
CA ARG A 6 -14.71 3.02 11.60
C ARG A 6 -14.33 3.94 12.77
N ARG A 7 -15.24 4.85 13.12
CA ARG A 7 -15.12 5.82 14.23
C ARG A 7 -15.11 5.14 15.61
N ALA A 8 -14.06 4.40 15.92
CA ALA A 8 -13.89 3.73 17.20
C ALA A 8 -13.78 4.73 18.36
N LEU A 9 -14.58 4.49 19.40
CA LEU A 9 -14.49 5.07 20.75
C LEU A 9 -14.61 6.61 20.87
N SER A 10 -15.76 7.05 21.39
CA SER A 10 -15.99 8.40 21.96
C SER A 10 -15.05 8.77 23.13
N ASN A 11 -14.21 7.83 23.60
CA ASN A 11 -13.16 8.07 24.59
C ASN A 11 -11.74 8.27 23.99
N PHE A 12 -11.52 8.04 22.69
CA PHE A 12 -10.28 8.51 22.02
C PHE A 12 -10.39 10.01 21.73
N ARG A 13 -9.98 10.83 22.71
CA ARG A 13 -10.05 12.30 22.62
C ARG A 13 -9.13 12.85 21.51
N ARG A 14 -9.77 13.22 20.38
CA ARG A 14 -9.31 14.07 19.26
C ARG A 14 -8.45 13.38 18.18
N CYS A 15 -9.12 12.77 17.20
CA CYS A 15 -8.61 12.68 15.82
C CYS A 15 -8.98 13.94 15.02
N ILE A 16 -8.29 15.07 15.28
CA ILE A 16 -8.21 16.25 14.40
C ILE A 16 -6.84 16.90 14.61
N VAL A 17 -6.11 17.20 13.53
CA VAL A 17 -5.07 18.25 13.53
C VAL A 17 -5.16 19.08 12.24
N MET A 18 -6.01 20.10 12.29
CA MET A 18 -6.08 21.24 11.36
C MET A 18 -6.35 22.48 12.21
N GLY A 19 -5.70 23.61 11.91
CA GLY A 19 -5.98 24.88 12.59
C GLY A 19 -4.77 25.80 12.82
N LYS A 20 -4.95 27.09 12.50
CA LYS A 20 -4.07 28.22 12.86
C LYS A 20 -4.40 28.64 14.33
N ARG A 21 -3.71 29.55 15.04
CA ARG A 21 -2.78 30.65 14.70
C ARG A 21 -2.06 31.16 15.98
N SER A 22 -1.03 32.02 15.83
CA SER A 22 -0.36 32.81 16.90
C SER A 22 0.54 32.00 17.86
N SER A 23 1.73 32.44 18.30
CA SER A 23 2.35 33.78 18.32
C SER A 23 3.90 33.76 18.37
N THR A 24 4.53 34.94 18.20
CA THR A 24 5.90 35.35 18.64
C THR A 24 7.18 34.53 18.27
N ALA A 25 7.88 35.02 17.25
CA ALA A 25 9.27 35.57 17.28
C ALA A 25 10.53 34.73 17.61
N SER A 26 11.63 35.11 16.92
CA SER A 26 13.08 34.86 17.19
C SER A 26 13.64 33.42 17.01
N SER A 27 14.91 33.19 16.63
CA SER A 27 15.93 33.98 15.86
C SER A 27 17.21 33.13 15.65
N ILE A 28 18.05 33.45 14.64
CA ILE A 28 19.51 33.15 14.57
C ILE A 28 19.85 31.63 14.44
N GLU A 29 20.22 31.13 13.25
CA GLU A 29 21.60 31.11 12.69
C GLU A 29 22.61 30.33 13.57
N ASP A 30 23.14 29.19 13.08
CA ASP A 30 24.59 28.92 13.06
C ASP A 30 24.99 27.63 12.30
N ARG A 31 26.30 27.48 12.00
CA ARG A 31 27.03 26.24 11.55
C ARG A 31 26.97 25.76 10.09
N GLU A 32 27.38 26.60 9.14
CA GLU A 32 28.10 26.11 7.93
C GLU A 32 29.63 26.15 8.15
N SER A 33 30.26 25.08 8.69
CA SER A 33 31.73 25.12 8.88
C SER A 33 32.50 23.78 9.04
N ASP A 34 32.32 22.77 8.17
CA ASP A 34 33.18 21.55 8.26
C ASP A 34 33.60 20.83 6.95
N LEU A 35 33.20 21.32 5.77
CA LEU A 35 33.48 20.62 4.49
C LEU A 35 34.81 20.96 3.79
N LYS A 36 35.69 21.77 4.38
CA LYS A 36 36.94 22.26 3.75
C LYS A 36 38.24 21.65 4.30
N LYS A 37 38.30 20.32 4.51
CA LYS A 37 39.54 19.68 5.01
C LYS A 37 39.88 18.26 4.51
N ARG A 38 39.45 17.86 3.29
CA ARG A 38 39.82 16.52 2.73
C ARG A 38 40.06 16.42 1.21
N GLN A 39 40.63 17.46 0.57
CA GLN A 39 41.16 17.38 -0.80
C GLN A 39 42.57 17.98 -0.92
N LYS A 40 43.63 17.20 -0.62
CA LYS A 40 45.03 17.45 -1.05
C LYS A 40 45.96 16.26 -0.73
N LYS A 41 45.95 15.24 -1.60
CA LYS A 41 46.93 14.13 -1.82
C LYS A 41 46.20 13.07 -2.68
N SER A 42 46.68 12.61 -3.83
CA SER A 42 47.92 12.91 -4.58
C SER A 42 47.67 12.88 -6.09
N LYS A 43 48.54 13.53 -6.87
CA LYS A 43 48.67 13.40 -8.34
C LYS A 43 50.12 12.99 -8.68
N LYS A 44 50.34 12.43 -9.88
CA LYS A 44 51.53 11.64 -10.31
C LYS A 44 51.59 10.29 -9.58
N VAL A 45 52.03 9.18 -10.18
CA VAL A 45 52.83 8.90 -11.41
C VAL A 45 52.13 7.76 -12.18
N ALA A 46 52.09 7.66 -13.52
CA ALA A 46 52.33 8.56 -14.66
C ALA A 46 51.76 7.89 -15.95
N GLU A 47 51.90 8.50 -17.12
CA GLU A 47 51.73 7.87 -18.45
C GLU A 47 52.92 6.91 -18.79
N ASP A 48 52.91 6.02 -19.78
CA ASP A 48 51.89 5.64 -20.79
C ASP A 48 51.95 4.08 -21.01
N VAL A 49 51.66 3.36 -22.12
CA VAL A 49 51.45 3.65 -23.56
C VAL A 49 50.52 2.57 -24.20
N ASP A 50 50.10 2.84 -25.45
CA ASP A 50 49.76 1.91 -26.56
C ASP A 50 48.27 1.59 -26.86
N GLU A 51 47.99 1.44 -28.16
CA GLU A 51 46.66 1.51 -28.78
C GLU A 51 46.03 0.16 -29.09
N THR A 52 44.69 0.08 -29.10
CA THR A 52 43.98 -0.42 -30.30
C THR A 52 42.48 -0.11 -30.35
N LYS A 53 42.12 0.68 -31.38
CA LYS A 53 40.86 0.67 -32.17
C LYS A 53 39.49 0.66 -31.49
N GLU A 54 38.70 1.68 -31.86
CA GLU A 54 37.28 1.84 -31.49
C GLU A 54 36.36 0.70 -31.99
N SER A 55 35.26 0.49 -31.25
CA SER A 55 33.97 0.24 -31.91
C SER A 55 32.86 1.03 -31.21
N LYS A 56 32.26 1.99 -31.92
CA LYS A 56 31.31 2.95 -31.33
C LYS A 56 29.92 2.32 -31.12
N LYS A 57 29.50 2.16 -29.86
CA LYS A 57 28.07 2.11 -29.47
C LYS A 57 27.81 3.20 -28.44
N GLY A 58 26.81 4.05 -28.70
CA GLY A 58 26.52 5.22 -27.87
C GLY A 58 26.00 4.84 -26.48
N VAL A 59 26.85 5.00 -25.47
CA VAL A 59 26.44 4.87 -24.06
C VAL A 59 25.65 6.12 -23.68
N VAL A 60 24.31 5.99 -23.58
CA VAL A 60 23.48 7.01 -22.95
C VAL A 60 23.84 7.04 -21.47
N ASN A 61 24.58 8.06 -21.06
CA ASN A 61 25.15 8.19 -19.73
C ASN A 61 24.07 8.54 -18.70
N GLN A 62 23.30 7.54 -18.25
CA GLN A 62 22.33 7.68 -17.17
C GLN A 62 23.10 7.99 -15.87
N LYS A 63 22.89 9.20 -15.34
CA LYS A 63 23.45 9.56 -14.02
C LYS A 63 22.92 8.58 -12.97
N GLU A 64 23.84 8.00 -12.20
CA GLU A 64 23.54 7.15 -11.04
C GLU A 64 22.92 7.98 -9.91
N GLY A 65 21.63 8.31 -10.04
CA GLY A 65 20.82 8.67 -8.90
C GLY A 65 20.65 7.47 -7.98
N ALA A 66 20.62 7.68 -6.67
CA ALA A 66 20.35 6.62 -5.71
C ALA A 66 19.08 5.83 -6.11
N PRO A 67 19.06 4.49 -5.96
CA PRO A 67 17.90 3.69 -6.33
C PRO A 67 16.68 4.20 -5.57
N HIS A 68 15.54 4.26 -6.27
CA HIS A 68 14.27 4.83 -5.78
C HIS A 68 14.25 6.35 -5.54
N SER A 69 15.23 7.12 -6.03
CA SER A 69 15.21 8.60 -5.99
C SER A 69 13.92 9.24 -6.55
N TRP A 70 13.27 8.60 -7.54
CA TRP A 70 11.96 9.03 -8.07
C TRP A 70 10.82 8.98 -7.03
N CYS A 71 10.94 8.21 -5.95
CA CYS A 71 9.97 8.19 -4.85
C CYS A 71 9.90 9.54 -4.12
N ASN A 72 11.01 10.29 -4.09
CA ASN A 72 11.05 11.61 -3.45
C ASN A 72 10.36 12.71 -4.30
N THR A 73 10.10 12.41 -5.57
CA THR A 73 9.43 13.30 -6.54
C THR A 73 8.02 12.84 -6.93
N TYR A 74 7.56 11.69 -6.45
CA TYR A 74 6.23 11.15 -6.78
C TYR A 74 5.13 12.00 -6.11
N PRO A 75 4.07 12.45 -6.83
CA PRO A 75 3.02 13.33 -6.29
C PRO A 75 2.24 12.81 -5.06
N GLY A 76 2.35 11.52 -4.70
CA GLY A 76 1.78 10.95 -3.48
C GLY A 76 2.75 10.87 -2.28
N SER A 77 4.03 11.20 -2.46
CA SER A 77 5.08 11.14 -1.42
C SER A 77 5.96 12.40 -1.33
N LEU A 78 5.51 13.52 -1.91
CA LEU A 78 6.13 14.83 -1.70
C LEU A 78 6.18 15.19 -0.19
N PRO A 79 7.24 15.88 0.29
CA PRO A 79 7.34 16.28 1.70
C PRO A 79 6.19 17.17 2.20
N SER A 80 5.48 17.88 1.32
CA SER A 80 4.28 18.65 1.64
C SER A 80 3.09 17.81 2.10
N LEU A 81 3.14 16.49 1.91
CA LEU A 81 2.12 15.51 2.28
C LEU A 81 2.50 14.77 3.56
N ILE A 82 3.81 14.62 3.77
CA ILE A 82 4.41 14.21 5.04
C ILE A 82 4.37 15.43 5.97
N SER A 83 3.16 15.85 6.36
CA SER A 83 2.98 16.78 7.48
C SER A 83 3.69 16.18 8.70
N PRO A 84 4.75 16.81 9.25
CA PRO A 84 5.50 16.21 10.34
C PRO A 84 4.62 16.17 11.58
N SER A 85 4.06 15.00 11.89
CA SER A 85 3.19 14.82 13.04
C SER A 85 4.01 14.96 14.32
N ILE A 86 4.02 16.18 14.88
CA ILE A 86 4.74 16.52 16.13
C ILE A 86 4.27 15.60 17.29
N LYS A 87 3.04 15.09 17.21
CA LYS A 87 2.63 13.89 17.95
C LYS A 87 3.08 12.62 17.23
N LYS A 88 3.96 11.85 17.87
CA LYS A 88 4.18 10.43 17.59
C LYS A 88 2.83 9.69 17.56
N TRP A 89 2.62 8.89 16.50
CA TRP A 89 1.47 7.99 16.35
C TRP A 89 1.51 6.86 17.39
N ASN A 90 0.35 6.32 17.75
CA ASN A 90 0.21 5.20 18.70
C ASN A 90 0.12 3.83 18.01
N MET A 91 -0.16 3.80 16.71
CA MET A 91 -0.24 2.60 15.88
C MET A 91 0.02 2.98 14.41
N LYS A 92 0.78 2.16 13.68
CA LYS A 92 1.08 2.35 12.25
C LYS A 92 0.67 1.12 11.44
N LEU A 93 -0.24 1.31 10.49
CA LEU A 93 -0.70 0.28 9.56
C LEU A 93 -0.24 0.62 8.14
N CYS A 94 0.33 -0.37 7.45
CA CYS A 94 0.67 -0.29 6.04
C CYS A 94 -0.07 -1.38 5.26
N SER A 95 -0.41 -1.11 3.99
CA SER A 95 -1.01 -2.12 3.10
C SER A 95 -0.45 -1.99 1.69
N TRP A 96 -0.07 -3.13 1.08
CA TRP A 96 0.63 -3.15 -0.20
C TRP A 96 0.27 -4.39 -1.02
N ASN A 97 -0.34 -4.19 -2.20
CA ASN A 97 -0.33 -5.20 -3.26
C ASN A 97 1.09 -5.31 -3.84
N ILE A 98 1.75 -6.43 -3.55
CA ILE A 98 3.16 -6.65 -3.88
C ILE A 98 3.39 -7.37 -5.21
N ASN A 99 2.33 -7.81 -5.89
CA ASN A 99 2.38 -8.48 -7.20
C ASN A 99 3.37 -9.68 -7.27
N GLY A 100 3.46 -10.46 -6.19
CA GLY A 100 4.25 -11.69 -6.09
C GLY A 100 5.37 -11.65 -5.05
N LEU A 101 5.23 -12.45 -3.99
CA LEU A 101 6.12 -12.51 -2.83
C LEU A 101 7.61 -12.66 -3.21
N ARG A 102 7.91 -13.59 -4.12
CA ARG A 102 9.31 -13.87 -4.55
C ARG A 102 9.94 -12.69 -5.31
N ALA A 103 9.15 -11.95 -6.09
CA ALA A 103 9.63 -10.75 -6.80
C ALA A 103 9.84 -9.58 -5.83
N TRP A 104 8.93 -9.40 -4.87
CA TRP A 104 9.03 -8.39 -3.81
C TRP A 104 10.26 -8.63 -2.92
N ILE A 105 10.48 -9.86 -2.45
CA ILE A 105 11.69 -10.24 -1.67
C ILE A 105 12.97 -9.96 -2.49
N LYS A 106 13.05 -10.45 -3.74
CA LYS A 106 14.21 -10.22 -4.63
C LYS A 106 14.53 -8.73 -4.83
N ASN A 107 13.50 -7.90 -4.90
CA ASN A 107 13.63 -6.45 -5.07
C ASN A 107 13.83 -5.71 -3.72
N GLY A 108 14.21 -6.41 -2.66
CA GLY A 108 14.54 -5.83 -1.34
C GLY A 108 13.33 -5.48 -0.47
N GLY A 109 12.12 -5.90 -0.82
CA GLY A 109 10.87 -5.47 -0.17
C GLY A 109 10.80 -5.70 1.35
N LEU A 110 11.46 -6.75 1.86
CA LEU A 110 11.58 -7.02 3.30
C LEU A 110 12.25 -5.89 4.08
N ARG A 111 13.11 -5.07 3.45
CA ARG A 111 13.72 -3.89 4.08
C ARG A 111 12.68 -2.88 4.58
N TYR A 112 11.50 -2.85 3.98
CA TYR A 112 10.38 -2.03 4.43
C TYR A 112 9.97 -2.36 5.87
N LEU A 113 9.99 -3.63 6.30
CA LEU A 113 9.66 -4.02 7.68
C LEU A 113 10.67 -3.48 8.72
N SER A 114 11.94 -3.33 8.34
CA SER A 114 12.97 -2.69 9.16
C SER A 114 12.97 -1.16 9.08
N GLU A 115 12.77 -0.58 7.89
CA GLU A 115 12.95 0.86 7.63
C GLU A 115 11.70 1.67 7.97
N GLU A 116 10.52 1.19 7.57
CA GLU A 116 9.22 1.83 7.88
C GLU A 116 8.74 1.46 9.29
N SER A 117 9.11 0.27 9.76
CA SER A 117 8.70 -0.34 11.04
C SER A 117 7.20 -0.16 11.38
N PRO A 118 6.27 -0.55 10.49
CA PRO A 118 4.84 -0.53 10.81
C PRO A 118 4.52 -1.54 11.93
N ASP A 119 3.46 -1.32 12.69
CA ASP A 119 3.00 -2.31 13.67
C ASP A 119 2.24 -3.46 12.99
N PHE A 120 1.59 -3.14 11.86
CA PHE A 120 0.87 -4.08 11.00
C PHE A 120 1.18 -3.81 9.52
N LEU A 121 1.54 -4.84 8.75
CA LEU A 121 1.69 -4.77 7.30
C LEU A 121 0.84 -5.85 6.62
N SER A 122 -0.23 -5.41 5.95
CA SER A 122 -1.10 -6.23 5.12
C SER A 122 -0.52 -6.33 3.69
N ILE A 123 -0.21 -7.53 3.19
CA ILE A 123 0.23 -7.71 1.78
C ILE A 123 -0.77 -8.50 0.94
N GLN A 124 -0.95 -8.05 -0.30
CA GLN A 124 -1.87 -8.62 -1.29
C GLN A 124 -1.11 -9.12 -2.54
N GLU A 125 -1.72 -10.07 -3.27
CA GLU A 125 -1.09 -10.80 -4.38
C GLU A 125 0.24 -11.45 -3.99
N THR A 126 0.25 -12.26 -2.94
CA THR A 126 1.45 -13.04 -2.57
C THR A 126 1.84 -14.03 -3.67
N LYS A 127 0.87 -14.54 -4.45
CA LYS A 127 1.03 -15.49 -5.57
C LYS A 127 1.83 -16.74 -5.19
N CYS A 128 1.78 -17.12 -3.91
CA CYS A 128 2.61 -18.16 -3.33
C CYS A 128 1.73 -19.18 -2.58
N ALA A 129 1.85 -20.45 -2.96
CA ALA A 129 1.26 -21.55 -2.21
C ALA A 129 2.00 -21.73 -0.87
N SER A 130 1.31 -22.28 0.13
CA SER A 130 1.79 -22.35 1.52
C SER A 130 3.03 -23.23 1.70
N ASP A 131 3.19 -24.24 0.85
CA ASP A 131 4.37 -25.12 0.76
C ASP A 131 5.61 -24.45 0.12
N LYS A 132 5.44 -23.26 -0.47
CA LYS A 132 6.43 -22.60 -1.33
C LYS A 132 6.84 -21.21 -0.86
N ILE A 133 6.38 -20.80 0.31
CA ILE A 133 6.77 -19.55 0.98
C ILE A 133 8.29 -19.59 1.25
N PRO A 134 9.09 -18.62 0.76
CA PRO A 134 10.53 -18.56 1.04
C PRO A 134 10.80 -18.35 2.53
N ALA A 135 11.86 -18.97 3.08
CA ALA A 135 12.18 -18.86 4.50
C ALA A 135 12.50 -17.41 4.91
N GLU A 136 13.04 -16.62 3.99
CA GLU A 136 13.33 -15.18 4.14
C GLU A 136 12.06 -14.35 4.35
N ALA A 137 10.88 -14.86 3.97
CA ALA A 137 9.60 -14.21 4.26
C ALA A 137 9.23 -14.26 5.75
N HIS A 138 9.90 -15.06 6.58
CA HIS A 138 9.68 -15.13 8.02
C HIS A 138 10.52 -14.06 8.74
N PHE A 139 10.10 -12.81 8.63
CA PHE A 139 10.85 -11.66 9.13
C PHE A 139 10.83 -11.57 10.67
N GLN A 140 12.02 -11.50 11.29
CA GLN A 140 12.17 -11.51 12.74
C GLN A 140 11.51 -10.28 13.40
N GLY A 141 10.85 -10.50 14.56
CA GLY A 141 10.15 -9.45 15.31
C GLY A 141 8.73 -9.18 14.84
N TYR A 142 8.23 -9.93 13.85
CA TYR A 142 6.82 -9.93 13.44
C TYR A 142 6.27 -11.35 13.46
N GLU A 143 5.08 -11.51 14.03
CA GLU A 143 4.19 -12.64 13.76
C GLU A 143 3.70 -12.53 12.30
N PHE A 144 3.62 -13.65 11.59
CA PHE A 144 3.23 -13.69 10.17
C PHE A 144 2.11 -14.70 9.93
N HIS A 145 1.09 -14.27 9.19
CA HIS A 145 -0.09 -15.08 8.91
C HIS A 145 -0.37 -15.08 7.42
N TRP A 146 -0.33 -16.27 6.82
CA TRP A 146 -0.52 -16.48 5.39
C TRP A 146 -1.92 -17.00 5.08
N SER A 147 -2.47 -16.54 3.96
CA SER A 147 -3.70 -17.03 3.33
C SER A 147 -3.39 -17.22 1.84
N SER A 148 -2.81 -18.37 1.51
CA SER A 148 -2.47 -18.75 0.13
C SER A 148 -3.70 -19.18 -0.67
N ALA A 149 -3.68 -18.97 -1.98
CA ALA A 149 -4.62 -19.62 -2.89
C ALA A 149 -4.19 -21.07 -3.17
N GLU A 150 -5.15 -21.95 -3.45
CA GLU A 150 -4.91 -23.33 -3.91
C GLU A 150 -4.22 -23.35 -5.28
N LYS A 151 -4.58 -22.39 -6.15
CA LYS A 151 -3.94 -22.18 -7.44
C LYS A 151 -2.55 -21.56 -7.25
N ASN A 152 -1.51 -22.32 -7.58
CA ASN A 152 -0.12 -21.85 -7.60
C ASN A 152 0.02 -20.60 -8.50
N GLY A 153 0.81 -19.61 -8.06
CA GLY A 153 1.08 -18.39 -8.83
C GLY A 153 -0.04 -17.34 -8.84
N TYR A 154 -1.09 -17.51 -8.03
CA TYR A 154 -2.32 -16.71 -8.10
C TYR A 154 -2.74 -16.16 -6.73
N ALA A 155 -3.36 -14.96 -6.76
CA ALA A 155 -3.97 -14.27 -5.62
C ALA A 155 -3.17 -14.38 -4.31
N GLY A 156 -3.82 -14.75 -3.20
CA GLY A 156 -3.21 -14.90 -1.88
C GLY A 156 -2.91 -13.58 -1.16
N THR A 157 -3.00 -13.62 0.17
CA THR A 157 -2.74 -12.51 1.09
C THR A 157 -1.86 -12.93 2.26
N ALA A 158 -1.25 -11.96 2.93
CA ALA A 158 -0.62 -12.15 4.24
C ALA A 158 -0.79 -10.93 5.14
N LEU A 159 -0.54 -11.13 6.43
CA LEU A 159 -0.41 -10.11 7.45
C LEU A 159 0.88 -10.33 8.24
N TYR A 160 1.71 -9.31 8.34
CA TYR A 160 2.77 -9.20 9.35
C TYR A 160 2.27 -8.32 10.51
N SER A 161 2.58 -8.70 11.75
CA SER A 161 2.15 -8.00 12.95
C SER A 161 3.21 -8.04 14.04
N LYS A 162 3.58 -6.91 14.65
CA LYS A 162 4.46 -6.90 15.84
C LYS A 162 3.78 -7.49 17.08
N THR A 163 2.45 -7.47 17.12
CA THR A 163 1.65 -7.98 18.23
C THR A 163 0.98 -9.28 17.83
N LYS A 164 1.05 -10.31 18.68
CA LYS A 164 0.34 -11.57 18.42
C LYS A 164 -1.18 -11.36 18.48
N PRO A 165 -1.95 -11.72 17.43
CA PRO A 165 -3.40 -11.67 17.48
C PRO A 165 -3.96 -12.75 18.41
N LEU A 166 -5.14 -12.49 18.96
CA LEU A 166 -5.93 -13.42 19.78
C LEU A 166 -6.46 -14.58 18.93
N ASN A 167 -6.82 -14.30 17.66
CA ASN A 167 -7.42 -15.24 16.72
C ASN A 167 -7.08 -14.83 15.27
N ILE A 168 -6.99 -15.80 14.36
CA ILE A 168 -6.83 -15.61 12.91
C ILE A 168 -7.87 -16.46 12.18
N THR A 169 -8.77 -15.81 11.44
CA THR A 169 -9.69 -16.48 10.51
C THR A 169 -9.36 -16.08 9.06
N ARG A 170 -9.85 -16.87 8.11
CA ARG A 170 -9.53 -16.79 6.68
C ARG A 170 -10.81 -16.98 5.86
N GLY A 171 -10.94 -16.27 4.74
CA GLY A 171 -12.17 -16.26 3.94
C GLY A 171 -13.21 -15.29 4.49
N VAL A 172 -14.48 -15.48 4.11
CA VAL A 172 -15.61 -14.60 4.45
C VAL A 172 -16.82 -15.40 4.93
N GLY A 173 -17.55 -14.87 5.91
CA GLY A 173 -18.78 -15.49 6.42
C GLY A 173 -18.54 -16.80 7.17
N LYS A 174 -19.42 -17.79 6.96
CA LYS A 174 -19.38 -19.10 7.63
C LYS A 174 -18.75 -20.21 6.78
N THR A 175 -18.34 -19.92 5.55
CA THR A 175 -17.69 -20.92 4.68
C THR A 175 -16.21 -21.02 5.05
N THR A 176 -15.75 -22.25 5.32
CA THR A 176 -14.31 -22.53 5.53
C THR A 176 -13.50 -22.52 4.23
N GLN A 177 -14.18 -22.38 3.08
CA GLN A 177 -13.59 -22.35 1.75
C GLN A 177 -13.03 -20.96 1.44
N ASN A 178 -11.70 -20.85 1.37
CA ASN A 178 -10.99 -19.65 0.90
C ASN A 178 -10.00 -20.01 -0.24
N PRO A 179 -10.47 -20.63 -1.35
CA PRO A 179 -9.60 -21.21 -2.38
C PRO A 179 -8.75 -20.17 -3.13
N GLU A 180 -9.18 -18.90 -3.16
CA GLU A 180 -8.42 -17.77 -3.74
C GLU A 180 -7.54 -17.04 -2.70
N GLY A 181 -7.53 -17.45 -1.43
CA GLY A 181 -6.65 -16.91 -0.39
C GLY A 181 -6.87 -15.42 -0.05
N ARG A 182 -8.09 -14.89 -0.23
CA ARG A 182 -8.33 -13.45 -0.38
C ARG A 182 -8.45 -12.63 0.90
N VAL A 183 -8.84 -13.23 2.02
CA VAL A 183 -9.10 -12.52 3.27
C VAL A 183 -8.38 -13.18 4.43
N ILE A 184 -7.72 -12.34 5.25
CA ILE A 184 -7.31 -12.65 6.62
C ILE A 184 -8.05 -11.68 7.54
N THR A 185 -8.74 -12.19 8.54
CA THR A 185 -9.23 -11.41 9.67
C THR A 185 -8.39 -11.75 10.90
N ALA A 186 -7.75 -10.74 11.49
CA ALA A 186 -6.96 -10.86 12.69
C ALA A 186 -7.65 -10.15 13.86
N GLU A 187 -7.82 -10.86 14.97
CA GLU A 187 -8.46 -10.33 16.17
C GLU A 187 -7.42 -9.80 17.16
N PHE A 188 -7.62 -8.57 17.62
CA PHE A 188 -6.88 -7.96 18.72
C PHE A 188 -7.82 -7.65 19.89
N PRO A 189 -7.33 -7.21 21.07
CA PRO A 189 -8.21 -6.90 22.21
C PRO A 189 -9.31 -5.89 21.86
N ASP A 190 -8.94 -4.79 21.19
CA ASP A 190 -9.84 -3.64 20.97
C ASP A 190 -10.47 -3.57 19.57
N PHE A 191 -9.98 -4.35 18.59
CA PHE A 191 -10.39 -4.24 17.18
C PHE A 191 -10.14 -5.52 16.36
N TYR A 192 -10.75 -5.62 15.18
CA TYR A 192 -10.38 -6.55 14.12
C TYR A 192 -9.60 -5.83 13.02
N LEU A 193 -8.49 -6.42 12.56
CA LEU A 193 -7.80 -6.01 11.33
C LEU A 193 -8.13 -6.99 10.21
N VAL A 194 -8.72 -6.48 9.13
CA VAL A 194 -9.03 -7.25 7.92
C VAL A 194 -8.06 -6.87 6.81
N SER A 195 -7.26 -7.84 6.36
CA SER A 195 -6.43 -7.75 5.15
C SER A 195 -7.18 -8.44 4.01
N VAL A 196 -7.45 -7.71 2.92
CA VAL A 196 -8.24 -8.22 1.79
C VAL A 196 -7.59 -7.95 0.43
N TYR A 197 -7.69 -8.92 -0.48
CA TYR A 197 -7.46 -8.79 -1.91
C TYR A 197 -8.75 -9.13 -2.66
N VAL A 198 -9.55 -8.11 -2.98
CA VAL A 198 -10.87 -8.26 -3.61
C VAL A 198 -10.74 -8.78 -5.06
N PRO A 199 -11.67 -9.59 -5.59
CA PRO A 199 -11.64 -10.04 -6.98
C PRO A 199 -11.70 -8.87 -7.97
N ASN A 200 -10.74 -8.81 -8.90
CA ASN A 200 -10.86 -8.01 -10.11
C ASN A 200 -11.92 -8.61 -11.05
N SER A 201 -12.78 -7.78 -11.63
CA SER A 201 -13.83 -8.22 -12.57
C SER A 201 -13.32 -8.76 -13.92
N GLY A 202 -12.03 -8.62 -14.21
CA GLY A 202 -11.34 -9.26 -15.32
C GLY A 202 -11.45 -8.52 -16.65
N GLN A 203 -10.64 -8.95 -17.63
CA GLN A 203 -10.75 -8.47 -19.00
C GLN A 203 -12.11 -8.87 -19.59
N GLY A 204 -12.79 -7.92 -20.24
CA GLY A 204 -14.16 -8.14 -20.73
C GLY A 204 -15.21 -8.33 -19.62
N LEU A 205 -14.91 -7.94 -18.38
CA LEU A 205 -15.81 -8.00 -17.22
C LEU A 205 -16.35 -9.40 -16.89
N VAL A 206 -15.65 -10.47 -17.32
CA VAL A 206 -16.07 -11.87 -17.18
C VAL A 206 -16.27 -12.37 -15.75
N ARG A 207 -15.77 -11.65 -14.73
CA ARG A 207 -16.01 -11.90 -13.30
C ARG A 207 -16.90 -10.85 -12.63
N LEU A 208 -17.38 -9.82 -13.33
CA LEU A 208 -18.26 -8.81 -12.74
C LEU A 208 -19.51 -9.40 -12.07
N PRO A 209 -20.24 -10.38 -12.66
CA PRO A 209 -21.38 -10.99 -11.99
C PRO A 209 -21.02 -11.71 -10.68
N TYR A 210 -19.83 -12.34 -10.61
CA TYR A 210 -19.32 -12.96 -9.39
C TYR A 210 -18.95 -11.91 -8.33
N ARG A 211 -18.26 -10.84 -8.75
CA ARG A 211 -17.89 -9.70 -7.89
C ARG A 211 -19.12 -9.02 -7.28
N GLN A 212 -20.08 -8.66 -8.14
CA GLN A 212 -21.28 -7.90 -7.84
C GLN A 212 -22.34 -8.67 -7.04
N HIS A 213 -22.59 -9.94 -7.37
CA HIS A 213 -23.72 -10.69 -6.81
C HIS A 213 -23.34 -11.73 -5.73
N GLN A 214 -22.05 -12.05 -5.57
CA GLN A 214 -21.58 -13.02 -4.57
C GLN A 214 -20.54 -12.38 -3.64
N TRP A 215 -19.37 -12.00 -4.18
CA TRP A 215 -18.25 -11.56 -3.33
C TRP A 215 -18.54 -10.29 -2.52
N ASP A 216 -18.99 -9.20 -3.14
CA ASP A 216 -19.22 -7.94 -2.41
C ASP A 216 -20.36 -8.06 -1.38
N PRO A 217 -21.49 -8.73 -1.66
CA PRO A 217 -22.50 -9.06 -0.64
C PRO A 217 -21.95 -9.90 0.53
N GLU A 218 -21.20 -10.98 0.25
CA GLU A 218 -20.61 -11.84 1.29
C GLU A 218 -19.58 -11.08 2.14
N PHE A 219 -18.73 -10.27 1.52
CA PHE A 219 -17.73 -9.47 2.22
C PHE A 219 -18.37 -8.36 3.07
N ARG A 220 -19.40 -7.67 2.58
CA ARG A 220 -20.18 -6.73 3.42
C ARG A 220 -20.79 -7.42 4.62
N GLN A 221 -21.41 -8.59 4.44
CA GLN A 221 -22.05 -9.29 5.55
C GLN A 221 -21.00 -9.81 6.57
N HIS A 222 -19.86 -10.33 6.10
CA HIS A 222 -18.74 -10.72 6.96
C HIS A 222 -18.29 -9.58 7.87
N LEU A 223 -18.05 -8.40 7.31
CA LEU A 223 -17.65 -7.21 8.08
C LEU A 223 -18.74 -6.76 9.07
N LYS A 224 -20.03 -6.86 8.70
CA LYS A 224 -21.16 -6.55 9.58
C LYS A 224 -21.32 -7.54 10.74
N GLU A 225 -20.87 -8.78 10.61
CA GLU A 225 -20.83 -9.72 11.74
C GLU A 225 -19.66 -9.43 12.70
N LEU A 226 -18.50 -9.00 12.18
CA LEU A 226 -17.35 -8.61 13.01
C LEU A 226 -17.61 -7.31 13.80
N ASP A 227 -18.20 -6.30 13.14
CA ASP A 227 -18.44 -4.97 13.72
C ASP A 227 -19.44 -4.98 14.90
N LYS A 228 -20.33 -5.98 14.97
CA LYS A 228 -21.18 -6.25 16.15
C LYS A 228 -20.38 -6.61 17.41
N ILE A 229 -19.15 -7.07 17.25
CA ILE A 229 -18.32 -7.63 18.34
C ILE A 229 -17.22 -6.64 18.72
N LYS A 230 -16.45 -6.12 17.75
CA LYS A 230 -15.41 -5.10 17.95
C LYS A 230 -15.30 -4.19 16.72
N PRO A 231 -14.86 -2.93 16.88
CA PRO A 231 -14.53 -2.05 15.75
C PRO A 231 -13.65 -2.71 14.71
N ILE A 232 -13.95 -2.48 13.44
CA ILE A 232 -13.21 -3.04 12.30
C ILE A 232 -12.28 -2.00 11.65
N ILE A 233 -11.12 -2.47 11.21
CA ILE A 233 -10.20 -1.76 10.31
C ILE A 233 -10.02 -2.63 9.07
N VAL A 234 -10.36 -2.09 7.89
CA VAL A 234 -10.18 -2.78 6.61
C VAL A 234 -8.98 -2.18 5.87
N THR A 235 -8.11 -3.05 5.39
CA THR A 235 -6.89 -2.71 4.63
C THR A 235 -6.77 -3.63 3.43
N GLY A 236 -6.33 -3.10 2.29
CA GLY A 236 -6.02 -3.96 1.17
C GLY A 236 -5.99 -3.31 -0.20
N ASP A 237 -6.22 -4.17 -1.18
CA ASP A 237 -6.54 -3.83 -2.55
C ASP A 237 -8.00 -4.25 -2.80
N LEU A 238 -8.84 -3.24 -3.02
CA LEU A 238 -10.29 -3.38 -3.13
C LEU A 238 -10.78 -3.49 -4.59
N ASN A 239 -9.86 -3.43 -5.56
CA ASN A 239 -10.15 -3.49 -7.00
C ASN A 239 -11.36 -2.62 -7.39
N VAL A 240 -11.34 -1.37 -6.95
CA VAL A 240 -12.30 -0.30 -7.29
C VAL A 240 -11.66 1.06 -6.98
N ALA A 241 -11.70 1.99 -7.93
CA ALA A 241 -11.61 3.42 -7.69
C ALA A 241 -13.04 3.93 -7.44
N HIS A 242 -13.29 4.66 -6.35
CA HIS A 242 -14.67 4.92 -5.92
C HIS A 242 -15.30 6.04 -6.75
N GLU A 243 -14.69 7.21 -6.78
CA GLU A 243 -15.20 8.37 -7.51
C GLU A 243 -14.24 8.82 -8.61
N GLU A 244 -14.69 9.73 -9.48
CA GLU A 244 -13.92 10.19 -10.65
C GLU A 244 -12.55 10.80 -10.30
N ILE A 245 -12.37 11.26 -9.06
CA ILE A 245 -11.12 11.80 -8.52
C ILE A 245 -10.06 10.72 -8.22
N ASP A 246 -10.47 9.45 -8.11
CA ASP A 246 -9.61 8.32 -7.71
C ASP A 246 -8.87 7.65 -8.88
N LEU A 247 -9.15 8.02 -10.14
CA LEU A 247 -8.40 7.56 -11.31
C LEU A 247 -8.15 8.68 -12.33
N ALA A 248 -7.12 8.52 -13.17
CA ALA A 248 -6.67 9.58 -14.07
C ALA A 248 -7.53 9.79 -15.34
N ASN A 249 -8.47 8.88 -15.67
CA ASN A 249 -9.27 8.95 -16.91
C ASN A 249 -10.70 8.36 -16.71
N PRO A 250 -11.53 8.91 -15.81
CA PRO A 250 -12.86 8.36 -15.48
C PRO A 250 -13.75 8.09 -16.69
N SER A 251 -13.93 9.10 -17.55
CA SER A 251 -14.84 9.09 -18.71
C SER A 251 -14.62 7.97 -19.72
N THR A 252 -13.44 7.34 -19.75
CA THR A 252 -13.12 6.21 -20.64
C THR A 252 -13.15 4.85 -19.95
N ASN A 253 -13.38 4.80 -18.63
CA ASN A 253 -13.18 3.61 -17.80
C ASN A 253 -14.44 3.06 -17.10
N HIS A 254 -15.63 3.64 -17.30
CA HIS A 254 -16.91 3.07 -16.80
C HIS A 254 -17.23 1.64 -17.30
N ARG A 255 -16.43 1.10 -18.23
CA ARG A 255 -16.51 -0.28 -18.75
C ARG A 255 -15.22 -1.09 -18.51
N SER A 256 -14.35 -0.62 -17.63
CA SER A 256 -13.09 -1.24 -17.23
C SER A 256 -13.21 -1.81 -15.81
N ALA A 257 -12.72 -3.02 -15.58
CA ALA A 257 -12.67 -3.61 -14.24
C ALA A 257 -11.80 -2.75 -13.29
N GLY A 258 -12.39 -2.34 -12.18
CA GLY A 258 -11.86 -1.34 -11.24
C GLY A 258 -12.59 0.02 -11.29
N PHE A 259 -13.51 0.26 -12.24
CA PHE A 259 -14.30 1.49 -12.31
C PHE A 259 -15.66 1.29 -13.02
N THR A 260 -16.24 0.07 -13.05
CA THR A 260 -17.63 -0.04 -13.53
C THR A 260 -18.59 0.54 -12.50
N ASP A 261 -19.74 1.05 -12.95
CA ASP A 261 -20.68 1.71 -12.04
C ASP A 261 -21.24 0.73 -11.00
N GLU A 262 -21.30 -0.59 -11.29
CA GLU A 262 -21.68 -1.64 -10.33
C GLU A 262 -20.60 -1.91 -9.27
N GLU A 263 -19.31 -1.78 -9.60
CA GLU A 263 -18.21 -1.87 -8.64
C GLU A 263 -18.22 -0.65 -7.70
N ARG A 264 -18.41 0.55 -8.26
CA ARG A 264 -18.53 1.81 -7.50
C ARG A 264 -19.76 1.85 -6.59
N GLU A 265 -20.90 1.35 -7.08
CA GLU A 265 -22.13 1.26 -6.28
C GLU A 265 -22.01 0.23 -5.15
N ASN A 266 -21.34 -0.91 -5.38
CA ASN A 266 -21.07 -1.88 -4.31
C ASN A 266 -20.08 -1.35 -3.27
N PHE A 267 -19.09 -0.54 -3.67
CA PHE A 267 -18.23 0.15 -2.71
C PHE A 267 -18.99 1.22 -1.91
N THR A 268 -19.88 1.97 -2.55
CA THR A 268 -20.79 2.91 -1.87
C THR A 268 -21.69 2.18 -0.86
N LYS A 269 -22.18 0.99 -1.20
CA LYS A 269 -22.93 0.10 -0.29
C LYS A 269 -22.04 -0.44 0.84
N LEU A 270 -20.78 -0.78 0.58
CA LEU A 270 -19.81 -1.19 1.61
C LEU A 270 -19.58 -0.08 2.64
N LEU A 271 -19.39 1.17 2.22
CA LEU A 271 -19.24 2.28 3.18
C LEU A 271 -20.52 2.50 3.99
N LYS A 272 -21.69 2.55 3.34
CA LYS A 272 -22.98 2.86 4.00
C LYS A 272 -23.54 1.73 4.87
N GLU A 273 -23.55 0.48 4.40
CA GLU A 273 -24.18 -0.64 5.11
C GLU A 273 -23.35 -1.18 6.29
N VAL A 274 -22.08 -0.78 6.40
CA VAL A 274 -21.11 -1.23 7.41
C VAL A 274 -20.60 -0.07 8.29
N ASP A 275 -21.13 1.15 8.10
CA ASP A 275 -20.70 2.37 8.82
C ASP A 275 -19.18 2.59 8.76
N LEU A 276 -18.62 2.39 7.56
CA LEU A 276 -17.19 2.46 7.26
C LEU A 276 -16.81 3.81 6.64
N VAL A 277 -15.66 4.35 7.06
CA VAL A 277 -15.12 5.61 6.56
C VAL A 277 -13.81 5.37 5.82
N ASP A 278 -13.75 5.78 4.54
CA ASP A 278 -12.48 5.90 3.82
C ASP A 278 -11.63 7.00 4.49
N THR A 279 -10.51 6.61 5.11
CA THR A 279 -9.67 7.58 5.84
C THR A 279 -8.87 8.48 4.93
N TYR A 280 -8.60 8.08 3.68
CA TYR A 280 -7.92 8.94 2.73
C TYR A 280 -8.84 10.08 2.31
N ARG A 281 -10.06 9.77 1.86
CA ARG A 281 -11.05 10.77 1.43
C ARG A 281 -11.62 11.57 2.60
N ALA A 282 -11.69 11.03 3.81
CA ALA A 282 -12.05 11.80 5.01
C ALA A 282 -10.98 12.81 5.46
N LEU A 283 -9.71 12.61 5.10
CA LEU A 283 -8.61 13.55 5.40
C LEU A 283 -8.28 14.48 4.22
N TYR A 284 -8.47 13.99 2.99
CA TYR A 284 -8.10 14.63 1.74
C TYR A 284 -9.24 14.52 0.70
N PRO A 285 -10.43 15.09 0.96
CA PRO A 285 -11.61 14.91 0.11
C PRO A 285 -11.35 15.35 -1.33
N ASP A 286 -11.02 16.63 -1.52
CA ASP A 286 -10.88 17.28 -2.84
C ASP A 286 -9.51 17.00 -3.50
N ARG A 287 -8.79 15.97 -3.07
CA ARG A 287 -7.40 15.74 -3.50
C ARG A 287 -7.30 14.84 -4.73
N GLU A 288 -7.08 15.48 -5.87
CA GLU A 288 -6.78 14.85 -7.16
C GLU A 288 -5.38 14.18 -7.19
N ASN A 289 -5.12 13.44 -8.27
CA ASN A 289 -3.80 12.92 -8.66
C ASN A 289 -3.14 11.94 -7.65
N ALA A 290 -3.93 11.41 -6.72
CA ALA A 290 -3.49 10.64 -5.56
C ALA A 290 -3.62 9.12 -5.73
N TYR A 291 -2.89 8.58 -6.71
CA TYR A 291 -3.04 7.18 -7.13
C TYR A 291 -2.15 6.21 -6.36
N THR A 292 -2.46 4.92 -6.44
CA THR A 292 -1.73 3.82 -5.78
C THR A 292 -1.49 2.58 -6.66
N PHE A 293 -2.15 2.49 -7.82
CA PHE A 293 -1.88 1.55 -8.91
C PHE A 293 -1.53 2.30 -10.20
N TRP A 294 -0.61 1.72 -10.99
CA TRP A 294 -0.34 2.13 -12.36
C TRP A 294 -0.11 0.90 -13.22
N SER A 295 -0.60 0.91 -14.45
CA SER A 295 -0.27 -0.14 -15.40
C SER A 295 1.22 -0.09 -15.77
N TYR A 296 1.87 -1.25 -15.84
CA TYR A 296 3.20 -1.38 -16.47
C TYR A 296 3.16 -1.06 -17.98
N ARG A 297 1.98 -1.04 -18.61
CA ARG A 297 1.80 -0.64 -20.01
C ARG A 297 1.95 0.88 -20.15
N LYS A 298 2.49 1.33 -21.28
CA LYS A 298 2.63 2.76 -21.66
C LYS A 298 3.37 3.65 -20.64
N MET A 299 4.20 3.08 -19.76
CA MET A 299 4.92 3.82 -18.71
C MET A 299 4.01 4.66 -17.78
N ALA A 300 2.77 4.22 -17.53
CA ALA A 300 1.73 5.04 -16.89
C ALA A 300 2.14 5.69 -15.55
N ARG A 301 3.12 5.13 -14.82
CA ARG A 301 3.65 5.72 -13.58
C ARG A 301 4.43 7.02 -13.80
N SER A 302 5.13 7.21 -14.93
CA SER A 302 5.87 8.45 -15.19
C SER A 302 4.98 9.62 -15.61
N SER A 303 3.80 9.34 -16.15
CA SER A 303 2.75 10.32 -16.48
C SER A 303 1.68 10.45 -15.37
N ASN A 304 1.94 9.87 -14.19
CA ASN A 304 0.99 9.72 -13.07
C ASN A 304 -0.43 9.23 -13.49
N THR A 305 -0.54 8.43 -14.53
CA THR A 305 -1.82 7.96 -15.09
C THR A 305 -2.30 6.73 -14.31
N GLY A 306 -2.76 6.96 -13.08
CA GLY A 306 -3.03 5.91 -12.09
C GLY A 306 -4.50 5.72 -11.70
N TRP A 307 -4.68 4.83 -10.73
CA TRP A 307 -5.89 4.35 -10.04
C TRP A 307 -5.54 4.06 -8.56
#